data_AF-A0A7Y2G7N0-F1
#
_entry.id   AF-A0A7Y2G7N0-F1
#
_cell.length_a   1.000
_cell.length_b   1.000
_cell.length_c   1.000
_cell.angle_alpha   90.00
_cell.angle_beta   90.00
_cell.angle_gamma   90.00
#
_symmetry.space_group_name_H-M   'P 1'
#
loop_
_entity.id
_entity.type
_entity.pdbx_description
1 polymer ?
#
loop_
_entity_poly.entity_id
_entity_poly.type
_entity_poly.pdbx_seq_one_letter_code
_entity_poly.pdbx_strand_id
1 'polypeptide(L)'
;VLRATGENPDAVATAGLDVYRIRLGAVLFCGAMAGLAGVYLSCAYSNTFVENMSAGRGFVALAIVVFARWTPAGAVAGALLFGLAMSLQVRMQGRTFAGGEIPYQFYQMLPYALTLVVLATTSRRGQGAPAALARPWQRGR
;
A
#
# COMPACT_ATOMS: atom_id res chain seq x y z
N VAL A 1 15.97 4.47 -11.91
CA VAL A 1 16.89 4.75 -10.77
C VAL A 1 16.41 4.09 -9.49
N LEU A 2 15.28 4.49 -8.89
CA LEU A 2 14.83 3.95 -7.59
C LEU A 2 14.73 2.41 -7.54
N ARG A 3 14.16 1.78 -8.58
CA ARG A 3 14.10 0.32 -8.69
C ARG A 3 15.50 -0.31 -8.77
N ALA A 4 16.40 0.28 -9.56
CA ALA A 4 17.78 -0.18 -9.68
C ALA A 4 18.53 -0.06 -8.33
N THR A 5 18.26 0.99 -7.55
CA THR A 5 18.82 1.17 -6.19
C THR A 5 18.37 0.08 -5.20
N GLY A 6 17.19 -0.52 -5.44
CA GLY A 6 16.66 -1.65 -4.67
C GLY A 6 17.08 -3.03 -5.16
N GLU A 7 17.35 -3.19 -6.47
CA GLU A 7 17.80 -4.46 -7.05
C GLU A 7 19.32 -4.63 -6.98
N ASN A 8 20.11 -3.62 -7.39
CA ASN A 8 21.57 -3.63 -7.32
C ASN A 8 22.10 -2.21 -7.00
N PRO A 9 22.33 -1.87 -5.72
CA PRO A 9 22.81 -0.55 -5.32
C PRO A 9 24.23 -0.25 -5.81
N ASP A 10 25.09 -1.27 -5.95
CA ASP A 10 26.49 -1.07 -6.36
C ASP A 10 26.58 -0.67 -7.83
N ALA A 11 25.72 -1.23 -8.69
CA ALA A 11 25.58 -0.80 -10.08
C ALA A 11 25.15 0.69 -10.19
N VAL A 12 24.33 1.17 -9.25
CA VAL A 12 23.91 2.58 -9.20
C VAL A 12 25.05 3.48 -8.73
N ALA A 13 25.87 3.01 -7.78
CA ALA A 13 27.06 3.72 -7.32
C ALA A 13 28.14 3.82 -8.41
N THR A 14 28.36 2.76 -9.20
CA THR A 14 29.30 2.77 -10.33
C THR A 14 28.86 3.71 -11.46
N ALA A 15 27.56 3.97 -11.59
CA ALA A 15 27.02 4.96 -12.51
C ALA A 15 27.17 6.42 -12.01
N GLY A 16 27.82 6.63 -10.85
CA GLY A 16 28.07 7.96 -10.28
C GLY A 16 26.93 8.54 -9.45
N LEU A 17 25.86 7.77 -9.19
CA LEU A 17 24.72 8.23 -8.41
C LEU A 17 24.89 7.92 -6.91
N ASP A 18 24.48 8.85 -6.07
CA ASP A 18 24.50 8.67 -4.61
C ASP A 18 23.30 7.83 -4.14
N VAL A 19 23.55 6.53 -3.91
CA VAL A 19 22.59 5.55 -3.40
C VAL A 19 21.98 5.98 -2.06
N TYR A 20 22.76 6.59 -1.17
CA TYR A 20 22.29 7.01 0.15
C TYR A 20 21.25 8.11 0.03
N ARG A 21 21.53 9.14 -0.79
CA ARG A 21 20.58 10.22 -1.07
C ARG A 21 19.29 9.71 -1.71
N ILE A 22 19.39 8.76 -2.64
CA ILE A 22 18.22 8.16 -3.29
C ILE A 22 17.35 7.39 -2.27
N ARG A 23 17.96 6.56 -1.41
CA ARG A 23 17.24 5.82 -0.36
C ARG A 23 16.63 6.75 0.68
N LEU A 24 17.37 7.76 1.11
CA LEU A 24 16.89 8.74 2.08
C LEU A 24 15.71 9.55 1.52
N GLY A 25 15.80 10.01 0.27
CA GLY A 25 14.70 10.71 -0.40
C GLY A 25 13.43 9.86 -0.48
N ALA A 26 13.57 8.55 -0.75
CA ALA A 26 12.43 7.63 -0.79
C ALA A 26 11.77 7.43 0.59
N VAL A 27 12.57 7.31 1.66
CA VAL A 27 12.05 7.20 3.03
C VAL A 27 11.35 8.47 3.47
N LEU A 28 11.94 9.64 3.19
CA LEU A 28 11.33 10.93 3.50
C LEU A 28 9.99 11.12 2.76
N PHE A 29 9.94 10.74 1.48
CA PHE A 29 8.71 10.75 0.70
C PHE A 29 7.64 9.81 1.29
N CYS A 30 8.03 8.60 1.69
CA CYS A 30 7.13 7.65 2.36
C CYS A 30 6.58 8.22 3.67
N GLY A 31 7.43 8.86 4.48
CA GLY A 31 7.02 9.51 5.72
C GLY A 31 6.06 10.67 5.48
N ALA A 32 6.32 11.50 4.47
CA ALA A 32 5.42 12.59 4.09
C ALA A 32 4.04 12.07 3.64
N MET A 33 3.99 11.02 2.82
CA MET A 33 2.74 10.38 2.38
C MET A 33 1.98 9.74 3.56
N ALA A 34 2.68 9.09 4.48
CA ALA A 34 2.06 8.53 5.69
C ALA A 34 1.47 9.63 6.60
N GLY A 35 2.16 10.77 6.71
CA GLY A 35 1.66 11.95 7.41
C GLY A 35 0.37 12.50 6.78
N LEU A 36 0.34 12.66 5.45
CA LEU A 36 -0.87 13.08 4.73
C LEU A 36 -2.04 12.11 4.92
N ALA A 37 -1.78 10.81 4.92
CA ALA A 37 -2.81 9.80 5.20
C ALA A 37 -3.37 9.94 6.63
N GLY A 38 -2.53 10.25 7.62
CA GLY A 38 -2.95 10.54 9.00
C GLY A 38 -3.82 11.80 9.10
N VAL A 39 -3.46 12.87 8.40
CA VAL A 39 -4.28 14.10 8.33
C VAL A 39 -5.65 13.80 7.73
N TYR A 40 -5.73 12.97 6.68
CA TYR A 40 -7.00 12.55 6.09
C TYR A 40 -7.90 11.79 7.10
N LEU A 41 -7.33 10.86 7.88
CA LEU A 41 -8.06 10.13 8.90
C LEU A 41 -8.68 11.06 9.97
N SER A 42 -7.89 12.02 10.47
CA SER A 42 -8.34 12.91 11.54
C SER A 42 -9.30 14.01 11.06
N CYS A 43 -9.01 14.65 9.91
CA CYS A 43 -9.77 15.80 9.45
C CYS A 43 -10.94 15.42 8.54
N ALA A 44 -10.77 14.47 7.61
CA ALA A 44 -11.78 14.18 6.60
C ALA A 44 -12.67 12.99 6.96
N TYR A 45 -12.12 11.96 7.61
CA TYR A 45 -12.88 10.73 7.88
C TYR A 45 -13.77 10.83 9.12
N SER A 46 -13.24 11.27 10.26
CA SER A 46 -14.02 11.32 11.52
C SER A 46 -14.25 12.72 12.09
N ASN A 47 -13.67 13.78 11.50
CA ASN A 47 -13.66 15.18 11.99
C ASN A 47 -13.20 15.37 13.47
N THR A 48 -12.85 14.29 14.16
CA THR A 48 -12.48 14.19 15.56
C THR A 48 -11.46 13.08 15.69
N PHE A 49 -10.43 13.26 16.50
CA PHE A 49 -9.46 12.20 16.79
C PHE A 49 -10.09 11.17 17.73
N VAL A 50 -10.15 9.91 17.29
CA VAL A 50 -10.67 8.78 18.07
C VAL A 50 -9.56 7.75 18.24
N GLU A 51 -9.51 7.11 19.41
CA GLU A 51 -8.58 6.01 19.62
C GLU A 51 -8.86 4.86 18.63
N ASN A 52 -7.81 4.21 18.12
CA ASN A 52 -7.91 3.14 17.12
C ASN A 52 -8.56 3.53 15.78
N MET A 53 -8.46 4.79 15.36
CA MET A 53 -8.95 5.28 14.06
C MET A 53 -8.49 4.46 12.84
N SER A 54 -7.23 4.01 12.84
CA SER A 54 -6.69 3.19 11.76
C SER A 54 -7.35 1.81 11.71
N ALA A 55 -7.93 1.33 12.82
CA ALA A 55 -8.66 0.07 12.97
C ALA A 55 -7.96 -1.14 12.33
N GLY A 56 -6.63 -1.18 12.40
CA GLY A 56 -5.83 -2.27 11.81
C GLY A 56 -5.76 -2.28 10.28
N ARG A 57 -6.27 -1.26 9.57
CA ARG A 57 -6.29 -1.18 8.08
C ARG A 57 -4.90 -1.18 7.42
N GLY A 58 -3.81 -1.18 8.18
CA GLY A 58 -2.44 -1.25 7.67
C GLY A 58 -2.13 -2.50 6.83
N PHE A 59 -2.84 -3.62 7.07
CA PHE A 59 -2.65 -4.84 6.28
C PHE A 59 -2.96 -4.64 4.77
N VAL A 60 -3.81 -3.67 4.43
CA VAL A 60 -4.15 -3.33 3.04
C VAL A 60 -2.91 -2.87 2.27
N ALA A 61 -1.98 -2.19 2.93
CA ALA A 61 -0.72 -1.78 2.31
C ALA A 61 0.11 -3.00 1.85
N LEU A 62 0.16 -4.06 2.66
CA LEU A 62 0.82 -5.31 2.28
C LEU A 62 0.13 -5.96 1.07
N ALA A 63 -1.21 -6.00 1.07
CA ALA A 63 -1.97 -6.54 -0.07
C ALA A 63 -1.68 -5.77 -1.37
N ILE A 64 -1.61 -4.43 -1.30
CA ILE A 64 -1.26 -3.58 -2.44
C ILE A 64 0.17 -3.88 -2.91
N VAL A 65 1.14 -4.00 -2.02
CA VAL A 65 2.54 -4.30 -2.40
C VAL A 65 2.65 -5.65 -3.12
N VAL A 66 1.91 -6.66 -2.65
CA VAL A 66 1.87 -7.98 -3.29
C VAL A 66 1.23 -7.89 -4.68
N PHE A 67 0.09 -7.19 -4.81
CA PHE A 67 -0.56 -6.96 -6.10
C PHE A 67 0.33 -6.15 -7.07
N ALA A 68 1.02 -5.15 -6.54
CA ALA A 68 1.88 -4.25 -7.29
C ALA A 68 3.12 -4.93 -7.86
N ARG A 69 3.49 -6.09 -7.33
CA ARG A 69 4.70 -6.84 -7.71
C ARG A 69 5.95 -5.95 -7.67
N TRP A 70 6.06 -5.10 -6.65
CA TRP A 70 7.15 -4.12 -6.49
C TRP A 70 7.28 -3.10 -7.64
N THR A 71 6.25 -2.93 -8.46
CA THR A 71 6.19 -1.90 -9.50
C THR A 71 5.42 -0.67 -9.01
N PRO A 72 5.89 0.55 -9.27
CA PRO A 72 5.20 1.77 -8.83
C PRO A 72 3.82 1.93 -9.49
N ALA A 73 3.70 1.58 -10.77
CA ALA A 73 2.42 1.62 -11.48
C ALA A 73 1.41 0.63 -10.89
N GLY A 74 1.85 -0.58 -10.55
CA GLY A 74 1.01 -1.56 -9.87
C GLY A 74 0.57 -1.12 -8.47
N ALA A 75 1.43 -0.38 -7.75
CA ALA A 75 1.09 0.15 -6.43
C ALA A 75 0.00 1.22 -6.50
N VAL A 76 0.07 2.12 -7.49
CA VAL A 76 -0.97 3.12 -7.73
C VAL A 76 -2.29 2.45 -8.13
N ALA A 77 -2.25 1.49 -9.06
CA ALA A 77 -3.44 0.75 -9.48
C ALA A 77 -4.08 -0.02 -8.30
N GLY A 78 -3.26 -0.70 -7.49
CA GLY A 78 -3.72 -1.39 -6.28
C GLY A 78 -4.32 -0.43 -5.27
N ALA A 79 -3.68 0.71 -5.00
CA ALA A 79 -4.20 1.72 -4.09
C ALA A 79 -5.55 2.29 -4.57
N LEU A 80 -5.72 2.53 -5.87
CA LEU A 80 -6.99 2.98 -6.44
C LEU A 80 -8.10 1.92 -6.30
N LEU A 81 -7.81 0.66 -6.62
CA LEU A 81 -8.77 -0.44 -6.48
C LEU A 81 -9.22 -0.61 -5.02
N PHE A 82 -8.28 -0.60 -4.08
CA PHE A 82 -8.57 -0.71 -2.65
C PHE A 82 -9.30 0.52 -2.11
N GLY A 83 -8.92 1.72 -2.55
CA GLY A 83 -9.62 2.97 -2.20
C GLY A 83 -11.05 3.00 -2.72
N LEU A 84 -11.29 2.52 -3.94
CA LEU A 84 -12.63 2.35 -4.51
C LEU A 84 -13.46 1.35 -3.70
N ALA A 85 -12.89 0.22 -3.32
CA ALA A 85 -13.58 -0.80 -2.52
C ALA A 85 -13.97 -0.27 -1.13
N MET A 86 -13.06 0.45 -0.45
CA MET A 86 -13.34 1.08 0.83
C MET A 86 -14.39 2.19 0.71
N SER A 87 -14.33 3.02 -0.33
CA SER A 87 -15.33 4.07 -0.56
C SER A 87 -16.71 3.48 -0.89
N LEU A 88 -16.74 2.39 -1.67
CA LEU A 88 -17.98 1.70 -2.02
C LEU A 88 -18.59 1.03 -0.79
N GLN A 89 -17.77 0.41 0.05
CA GLN A 89 -18.19 -0.12 1.35
C GLN A 89 -18.89 0.97 2.17
N VAL A 90 -18.28 2.15 2.34
CA VAL A 90 -18.89 3.26 3.11
C VAL A 90 -20.20 3.74 2.47
N ARG A 91 -20.29 3.82 1.13
CA ARG A 91 -21.52 4.26 0.44
C ARG A 91 -22.64 3.22 0.44
N MET A 92 -22.29 1.93 0.53
CA MET A 92 -23.27 0.84 0.57
C MET A 92 -23.77 0.53 1.98
N GLN A 93 -23.08 1.00 3.02
CA GLN A 93 -23.61 0.97 4.39
C GLN A 93 -24.95 1.71 4.44
N GLY A 94 -26.03 0.99 4.73
CA GLY A 94 -27.39 1.53 4.79
C GLY A 94 -28.16 1.54 3.47
N ARG A 95 -27.62 0.97 2.38
CA ARG A 95 -28.38 0.74 1.15
C ARG A 95 -28.97 -0.67 1.17
N THR A 96 -30.29 -0.78 1.04
CA THR A 96 -30.98 -2.05 0.80
C THR A 96 -30.59 -2.58 -0.58
N PHE A 97 -30.05 -3.80 -0.62
CA PHE A 97 -29.77 -4.52 -1.86
C PHE A 97 -30.68 -5.77 -1.88
N ALA A 98 -31.43 -5.96 -2.96
CA ALA A 98 -32.31 -7.12 -3.16
C ALA A 98 -33.41 -7.34 -2.10
N GLY A 99 -34.04 -6.27 -1.59
CA GLY A 99 -35.28 -6.36 -0.80
C GLY A 99 -35.16 -6.89 0.64
N GLY A 100 -33.94 -7.12 1.14
CA GLY A 100 -33.68 -7.50 2.52
C GLY A 100 -32.58 -6.63 3.16
N GLU A 101 -32.66 -6.44 4.48
CA GLU A 101 -31.61 -5.79 5.25
C GLU A 101 -30.36 -6.67 5.27
N ILE A 102 -29.35 -6.32 4.48
CA ILE A 102 -28.06 -7.01 4.52
C ILE A 102 -27.32 -6.55 5.78
N PRO A 103 -26.92 -7.47 6.68
CA PRO A 103 -26.17 -7.12 7.88
C PRO A 103 -24.86 -6.40 7.54
N TYR A 104 -24.53 -5.38 8.32
CA TYR A 104 -23.33 -4.54 8.15
C TYR A 104 -22.02 -5.35 8.03
N GLN A 105 -21.97 -6.53 8.64
CA GLN A 105 -20.83 -7.45 8.58
C GLN A 105 -20.48 -7.87 7.14
N PHE A 106 -21.46 -8.05 6.25
CA PHE A 106 -21.20 -8.38 4.85
C PHE A 106 -20.48 -7.26 4.13
N TYR A 107 -20.86 -6.01 4.40
CA TYR A 107 -20.16 -4.85 3.85
C TYR A 107 -18.76 -4.71 4.44
N GLN A 108 -18.57 -5.04 5.72
CA GLN A 108 -17.24 -5.07 6.34
C GLN A 108 -16.28 -6.10 5.72
N MET A 109 -16.81 -7.20 5.18
CA MET A 109 -16.01 -8.26 4.55
C MET A 109 -15.50 -7.90 3.15
N LEU A 110 -16.15 -7.00 2.40
CA LEU A 110 -15.76 -6.58 1.04
C LEU A 110 -14.25 -6.31 0.83
N PRO A 111 -13.58 -5.48 1.63
CA PRO A 111 -12.15 -5.22 1.46
C PRO A 111 -11.31 -6.48 1.68
N TYR A 112 -11.70 -7.37 2.60
CA TYR A 112 -11.01 -8.64 2.84
C TYR A 112 -11.28 -9.67 1.74
N ALA A 113 -12.50 -9.73 1.22
CA ALA A 113 -12.83 -10.58 0.09
C ALA A 113 -12.03 -10.16 -1.16
N LEU A 114 -11.90 -8.85 -1.37
CA LEU A 114 -11.08 -8.31 -2.45
C LEU A 114 -9.60 -8.67 -2.28
N THR A 115 -9.07 -8.68 -1.05
CA THR A 115 -7.67 -9.10 -0.83
C THR A 115 -7.47 -10.58 -1.16
N LEU A 116 -8.42 -11.44 -0.79
CA LEU A 116 -8.37 -12.87 -1.12
C LEU A 116 -8.39 -13.09 -2.62
N VAL A 117 -9.26 -12.38 -3.36
CA VAL A 117 -9.32 -12.45 -4.82
C VAL A 117 -8.01 -11.97 -5.46
N VAL A 118 -7.48 -10.84 -4.99
CA VAL A 118 -6.22 -10.28 -5.45
C VAL A 118 -5.06 -11.26 -5.22
N LEU A 119 -5.00 -11.88 -4.04
CA LEU A 119 -3.97 -12.87 -3.70
C LEU A 119 -4.12 -14.14 -4.54
N ALA A 120 -5.33 -14.68 -4.69
CA ALA A 120 -5.61 -15.87 -5.48
C ALA A 120 -5.22 -15.70 -6.96
N THR A 121 -5.44 -14.51 -7.51
CA THR A 121 -5.13 -14.18 -8.92
C THR A 121 -3.64 -13.86 -9.13
N THR A 122 -2.98 -13.23 -8.14
CA THR A 122 -1.59 -12.76 -8.27
C THR A 122 -0.55 -13.80 -7.82
N SER A 123 -0.93 -14.77 -6.99
CA SER A 123 -0.05 -15.79 -6.40
C SER A 123 0.75 -16.62 -7.42
N ARG A 124 0.34 -16.67 -8.69
CA ARG A 124 0.95 -17.55 -9.71
C ARG A 124 2.25 -17.04 -10.36
N ARG A 125 2.82 -15.89 -9.97
CA ARG A 125 4.05 -15.37 -10.61
C ARG A 125 5.09 -14.80 -9.63
N GLY A 126 6.19 -15.54 -9.49
CA GLY A 126 7.34 -15.25 -8.63
C GLY A 126 8.21 -14.08 -9.09
N GLN A 127 7.72 -12.85 -8.90
CA GLN A 127 8.62 -11.69 -8.79
C GLN A 127 8.96 -11.50 -7.32
N GLY A 128 10.15 -11.99 -6.94
CA GLY A 128 10.67 -11.89 -5.58
C GLY A 128 10.89 -10.45 -5.14
N ALA A 129 10.93 -10.23 -3.83
CA ALA A 129 11.29 -8.95 -3.24
C ALA A 129 12.65 -8.43 -3.77
N PRO A 130 12.87 -7.11 -3.81
CA PRO A 130 14.13 -6.54 -4.27
C PRO A 130 15.32 -7.17 -3.54
N ALA A 131 16.36 -7.55 -4.28
CA ALA A 131 17.48 -8.31 -3.74
C ALA A 131 18.26 -7.57 -2.62
N ALA A 132 18.26 -6.23 -2.64
CA ALA A 132 18.88 -5.40 -1.61
C ALA A 132 17.89 -4.86 -0.57
N LEU A 133 16.67 -5.42 -0.48
CA LEU A 133 15.70 -5.04 0.53
C LEU A 133 16.25 -5.31 1.94
N ALA A 134 16.08 -4.35 2.84
CA ALA A 134 16.56 -4.39 4.23
C ALA A 134 18.08 -4.61 4.41
N ARG A 135 18.88 -4.50 3.35
CA ARG A 135 20.34 -4.56 3.43
C ARG A 135 20.92 -3.15 3.55
N PRO A 136 21.65 -2.83 4.64
CA PRO A 136 22.41 -1.59 4.73
C PRO A 136 23.40 -1.50 3.58
N TRP A 137 23.45 -0.36 2.89
CA TRP A 137 24.44 -0.13 1.84
C TRP A 137 25.68 0.54 2.46
N GLN A 138 26.85 -0.06 2.24
CA GLN A 138 28.14 0.46 2.69
C GLN A 138 28.97 0.82 1.46
N ARG A 139 29.43 2.06 1.37
CA ARG A 139 30.24 2.52 0.23
C ARG A 139 31.66 1.94 0.34
N GLY A 140 32.08 1.13 -0.64
CA GLY A 140 33.46 0.63 -0.74
C GLY A 140 33.73 -0.78 -0.21
N ARG A 141 32.73 -1.67 -0.21
CA ARG A 141 32.91 -3.12 -0.07
C ARG A 141 32.48 -3.82 -1.34
#